data_AF-A0A3R7C399-F1
#
_entry.id   AF-A0A3R7C399-F1
#
_cell.length_a   1.000
_cell.length_b   1.000
_cell.length_c   1.000
_cell.angle_alpha   90.00
_cell.angle_beta   90.00
_cell.angle_gamma   90.00
#
_symmetry.space_group_name_H-M   'P 1'
#
loop_
_entity.id
_entity.type
_entity.pdbx_description
1 polymer ?
#
loop_
_entity_poly.entity_id
_entity_poly.type
_entity_poly.pdbx_seq_one_letter_code
_entity_poly.pdbx_strand_id
1 'polypeptide(L)'
;MVTCHAIVAAIAALSVAQACTIVAVTKEASADKTPLTAHTDDAGFGAADLRLVFVPAADYDHGSERAVYDFNPGYPRVTTMQRGPDYMPKVGENLTEPLGYIPQVQHTYAYFDQDYGIMNEVQLSIAESTCAAKTRVPPGHVAAVANGFIIRELNLTNSDNYLASPNVHSFAQSMGWWDPSAGPFDFTAAYNYHTPGPIGPLYVGRRMWRILDWFAPSLGLNASLGQSTLPTYPFSVPVDAPVTLHSVFELLKDHYEGTTVFDFVNNWSLLRFNQINADVRAEAAVWQARAMDQQLQWRKQPTVNASQLQAANNLFADQVFDAWWALAWRLVSKFTDGFVTTGEGAGQMQIPGYPAAWLRQTEFNNWPGKTFRPPVAEMPTVLATTTSFADPLDGGNGGRGVWQSLALVVAGVAVGMWGQRVRERYARRRSYDRLL
;
A
#
# COMPACT_ATOMS: atom_id res chain seq x y z
N MET A 1 32.96 35.29 6.75
CA MET A 1 32.12 35.14 5.54
C MET A 1 32.58 33.90 4.80
N VAL A 2 31.87 32.79 5.00
CA VAL A 2 31.93 31.61 4.14
C VAL A 2 30.47 31.26 3.88
N THR A 3 30.05 31.44 2.64
CA THR A 3 28.66 31.36 2.17
C THR A 3 28.19 29.90 2.20
N CYS A 4 27.23 29.63 3.07
CA CYS A 4 26.56 28.35 3.24
C CYS A 4 25.57 28.13 2.08
N HIS A 5 26.00 27.45 1.02
CA HIS A 5 25.11 26.83 0.02
C HIS A 5 25.26 25.30 0.09
N ALA A 6 24.95 24.73 1.25
CA ALA A 6 24.88 23.28 1.43
C ALA A 6 23.42 22.82 1.22
N ILE A 7 23.12 22.50 -0.03
CA ILE A 7 22.35 21.33 -0.50
C ILE A 7 21.20 20.90 0.43
N VAL A 8 20.00 21.42 0.13
CA VAL A 8 18.73 20.75 0.48
C VAL A 8 18.53 19.63 -0.54
N ALA A 9 19.13 18.47 -0.27
CA ALA A 9 18.66 17.20 -0.81
C ALA A 9 18.04 16.46 0.36
N ALA A 10 16.79 16.79 0.67
CA ALA A 10 15.95 15.89 1.43
C ALA A 10 15.76 14.65 0.56
N ILE A 11 16.67 13.68 0.71
CA ILE A 11 16.40 12.30 0.31
C ILE A 11 15.22 11.92 1.19
N ALA A 12 14.01 12.00 0.63
CA ALA A 12 12.95 11.12 1.06
C ALA A 12 13.56 9.73 0.93
N ALA A 13 14.02 9.17 2.05
CA ALA A 13 14.26 7.76 2.12
C ALA A 13 12.89 7.17 1.83
N LEU A 14 12.67 6.76 0.58
CA LEU A 14 11.60 5.85 0.21
C LEU A 14 11.81 4.65 1.11
N SER A 15 11.13 4.65 2.25
CA SER A 15 11.03 3.49 3.12
C SER A 15 10.44 2.40 2.24
N VAL A 16 11.22 1.34 2.03
CA VAL A 16 10.74 0.11 1.41
C VAL A 16 9.58 -0.36 2.27
N ALA A 17 8.36 -0.26 1.78
CA ALA A 17 7.21 -0.84 2.46
C ALA A 17 7.02 -2.24 1.87
N GLN A 18 7.38 -3.28 2.64
CA GLN A 18 6.83 -4.62 2.41
C GLN A 18 5.49 -4.64 3.15
N ALA A 19 4.41 -4.40 2.40
CA ALA A 19 3.11 -3.99 2.94
C ALA A 19 1.98 -4.99 2.64
N CYS A 20 2.34 -6.21 2.23
CA CYS A 20 1.39 -7.24 1.86
C CYS A 20 0.36 -7.51 2.95
N THR A 21 -0.86 -7.82 2.51
CA THR A 21 -2.02 -8.01 3.38
C THR A 21 -2.79 -9.24 2.93
N ILE A 22 -3.10 -10.16 3.84
CA ILE A 22 -3.79 -11.41 3.57
C ILE A 22 -5.16 -11.42 4.25
N VAL A 23 -6.16 -11.95 3.55
CA VAL A 23 -7.49 -12.27 4.06
C VAL A 23 -7.75 -13.76 3.86
N ALA A 24 -8.14 -14.46 4.92
CA ALA A 24 -8.57 -15.85 4.85
C ALA A 24 -10.03 -15.98 5.30
N VAL A 25 -10.87 -16.59 4.46
CA VAL A 25 -12.31 -16.74 4.67
C VAL A 25 -12.64 -18.23 4.66
N THR A 26 -13.34 -18.69 5.70
CA THR A 26 -13.79 -20.08 5.76
C THR A 26 -14.97 -20.34 4.83
N LYS A 27 -15.17 -21.59 4.40
CA LYS A 27 -16.28 -21.97 3.51
C LYS A 27 -17.64 -21.61 4.10
N GLU A 28 -17.81 -21.65 5.42
CA GLU A 28 -19.09 -21.33 6.05
C GLU A 28 -19.33 -19.81 6.04
N ALA A 29 -18.26 -19.02 6.11
CA ALA A 29 -18.29 -17.55 6.04
C ALA A 29 -18.55 -17.03 4.62
N SER A 30 -18.18 -17.77 3.58
CA SER A 30 -18.39 -17.34 2.20
C SER A 30 -19.83 -17.51 1.72
N ALA A 31 -20.22 -16.65 0.78
CA ALA A 31 -21.54 -16.66 0.14
C ALA A 31 -21.74 -17.89 -0.75
N ASP A 32 -20.69 -18.35 -1.43
CA ASP A 32 -20.72 -19.47 -2.38
C ASP A 32 -20.28 -20.81 -1.78
N LYS A 33 -19.97 -20.85 -0.49
CA LYS A 33 -19.51 -22.03 0.24
C LYS A 33 -18.17 -22.59 -0.21
N THR A 34 -17.32 -21.73 -0.77
CA THR A 34 -15.91 -22.04 -1.04
C THR A 34 -14.99 -21.40 0.00
N PRO A 35 -13.92 -22.06 0.46
CA PRO A 35 -12.88 -21.40 1.24
C PRO A 35 -12.09 -20.46 0.34
N LEU A 36 -11.70 -19.30 0.86
CA LEU A 36 -10.97 -18.30 0.09
C LEU A 36 -9.76 -17.80 0.86
N THR A 37 -8.64 -17.66 0.17
CA THR A 37 -7.47 -16.93 0.64
C THR A 37 -7.07 -15.94 -0.43
N ALA A 38 -6.83 -14.69 -0.05
CA ALA A 38 -6.45 -13.61 -0.95
C ALA A 38 -5.36 -12.76 -0.31
N HIS A 39 -4.52 -12.11 -1.11
CA HIS A 39 -3.49 -11.22 -0.62
C HIS A 39 -3.17 -10.10 -1.61
N THR A 40 -2.63 -8.98 -1.11
CA THR A 40 -1.85 -8.03 -1.92
C THR A 40 -0.39 -8.47 -1.94
N ASP A 41 0.23 -8.46 -3.13
CA ASP A 41 1.65 -8.77 -3.31
C ASP A 41 2.44 -7.48 -3.55
N ASP A 42 2.80 -6.80 -2.46
CA ASP A 42 3.39 -5.47 -2.49
C ASP A 42 4.92 -5.56 -2.60
N ALA A 43 5.39 -6.00 -3.78
CA ALA A 43 6.77 -6.42 -4.09
C ALA A 43 7.85 -5.30 -4.20
N GLY A 44 7.77 -4.26 -3.36
CA GLY A 44 8.89 -3.32 -3.13
C GLY A 44 9.49 -2.63 -4.38
N PHE A 45 10.83 -2.56 -4.45
CA PHE A 45 11.58 -1.77 -5.44
C PHE A 45 11.78 -2.51 -6.77
N GLY A 46 10.75 -2.59 -7.63
CA GLY A 46 10.93 -3.05 -9.00
C GLY A 46 9.63 -3.35 -9.74
N ALA A 47 9.71 -3.51 -11.07
CA ALA A 47 8.64 -4.17 -11.80
C ALA A 47 8.63 -5.64 -11.37
N ALA A 48 7.60 -6.04 -10.63
CA ALA A 48 7.41 -7.43 -10.22
C ALA A 48 7.30 -8.34 -11.45
N ASP A 49 7.75 -9.58 -11.32
CA ASP A 49 7.51 -10.60 -12.33
C ASP A 49 6.04 -11.04 -12.25
N LEU A 50 5.17 -10.40 -13.03
CA LEU A 50 3.72 -10.64 -13.01
C LEU A 50 3.29 -11.93 -13.73
N ARG A 51 4.24 -12.82 -14.06
CA ARG A 51 3.90 -14.09 -14.70
C ARG A 51 3.18 -15.01 -13.71
N LEU A 52 2.03 -15.52 -14.14
CA LEU A 52 1.43 -16.70 -13.56
C LEU A 52 1.99 -17.92 -14.29
N VAL A 53 2.90 -18.64 -13.64
CA VAL A 53 3.64 -19.76 -14.23
C VAL A 53 3.02 -21.08 -13.80
N PHE A 54 2.78 -21.97 -14.76
CA PHE A 54 2.43 -23.36 -14.46
C PHE A 54 3.68 -24.20 -14.24
N VAL A 55 3.85 -24.72 -13.03
CA VAL A 55 4.88 -25.68 -12.67
C VAL A 55 4.28 -27.08 -12.75
N PRO A 56 4.75 -27.97 -13.65
CA PRO A 56 4.18 -29.31 -13.79
C PRO A 56 4.52 -30.19 -12.59
N ALA A 57 3.70 -31.22 -12.38
CA ALA A 57 4.03 -32.31 -11.47
C ALA A 57 5.28 -33.04 -11.96
N ALA A 58 6.05 -33.58 -11.03
CA ALA A 58 7.31 -34.25 -11.32
C ALA A 58 7.62 -35.32 -10.29
N ASP A 59 8.27 -36.38 -10.75
CA ASP A 59 8.86 -37.43 -9.92
C ASP A 59 10.38 -37.28 -9.90
N TYR A 60 10.98 -37.60 -8.76
CA TYR A 60 12.40 -37.44 -8.50
C TYR A 60 13.00 -38.70 -7.89
N ASP A 61 14.23 -39.03 -8.28
CA ASP A 61 14.97 -40.15 -7.71
C ASP A 61 15.33 -39.88 -6.23
N HIS A 62 15.47 -40.95 -5.45
CA HIS A 62 15.88 -40.86 -4.05
C HIS A 62 17.24 -40.15 -3.91
N GLY A 63 17.32 -39.17 -3.02
CA GLY A 63 18.54 -38.37 -2.80
C GLY A 63 18.66 -37.18 -3.76
N SER A 64 17.68 -36.94 -4.63
CA SER A 64 17.61 -35.71 -5.42
C SER A 64 17.54 -34.48 -4.50
N GLU A 65 18.05 -33.35 -5.00
CA GLU A 65 18.02 -32.08 -4.30
C GLU A 65 17.29 -31.02 -5.12
N ARG A 66 16.69 -30.04 -4.43
CA ARG A 66 15.99 -28.90 -5.02
C ARG A 66 16.73 -27.62 -4.71
N ALA A 67 17.04 -26.84 -5.75
CA ALA A 67 17.61 -25.50 -5.60
C ALA A 67 16.63 -24.56 -4.88
N VAL A 68 17.16 -23.79 -3.92
CA VAL A 68 16.50 -22.67 -3.26
C VAL A 68 17.15 -21.39 -3.77
N TYR A 69 16.34 -20.40 -4.13
CA TYR A 69 16.80 -19.13 -4.69
C TYR A 69 16.59 -17.99 -3.70
N ASP A 70 17.46 -16.97 -3.75
CA ASP A 70 17.28 -15.73 -2.98
C ASP A 70 16.12 -14.91 -3.54
N PHE A 71 15.57 -14.01 -2.73
CA PHE A 71 14.56 -13.06 -3.17
C PHE A 71 15.15 -12.07 -4.19
N ASN A 72 14.54 -11.96 -5.37
CA ASN A 72 14.98 -11.10 -6.44
C ASN A 72 13.81 -10.24 -6.97
N PRO A 73 13.74 -8.94 -6.62
CA PRO A 73 12.71 -8.05 -7.16
C PRO A 73 13.07 -7.71 -8.62
N GLY A 74 12.29 -8.20 -9.57
CA GLY A 74 12.47 -7.86 -10.99
C GLY A 74 12.04 -8.95 -11.95
N TYR A 75 12.22 -8.68 -13.24
CA TYR A 75 11.95 -9.60 -14.33
C TYR A 75 13.25 -10.04 -15.03
N PRO A 76 13.46 -11.34 -15.26
CA PRO A 76 12.77 -12.46 -14.62
C PRO A 76 13.16 -12.60 -13.14
N ARG A 77 12.21 -13.01 -12.28
CA ARG A 77 12.49 -13.24 -10.85
C ARG A 77 13.48 -14.37 -10.65
N VAL A 78 13.25 -15.48 -11.38
CA VAL A 78 14.11 -16.66 -11.40
C VAL A 78 14.18 -17.23 -12.82
N THR A 79 15.35 -17.74 -13.17
CA THR A 79 15.65 -18.47 -14.41
C THR A 79 16.30 -19.79 -14.03
N THR A 80 15.64 -20.91 -14.34
CA THR A 80 16.08 -22.25 -13.96
C THR A 80 15.59 -23.31 -14.94
N MET A 81 16.40 -24.36 -15.09
CA MET A 81 16.01 -25.55 -15.85
C MET A 81 15.16 -26.53 -15.05
N GLN A 82 14.99 -26.33 -13.73
CA GLN A 82 14.49 -27.35 -12.80
C GLN A 82 13.02 -27.19 -12.40
N ARG A 83 12.34 -26.12 -12.86
CA ARG A 83 11.00 -25.75 -12.36
C ARG A 83 9.90 -25.78 -13.41
N GLY A 84 10.24 -25.75 -14.70
CA GLY A 84 9.26 -25.80 -15.78
C GLY A 84 9.68 -24.96 -16.99
N PRO A 85 9.01 -25.13 -18.14
CA PRO A 85 9.39 -24.49 -19.40
C PRO A 85 9.36 -22.95 -19.31
N ASP A 86 8.42 -22.38 -18.57
CA ASP A 86 8.31 -20.93 -18.43
C ASP A 86 9.41 -20.30 -17.56
N TYR A 87 10.13 -21.12 -16.77
CA TYR A 87 11.30 -20.67 -16.01
C TYR A 87 12.63 -20.85 -16.76
N MET A 88 12.61 -21.48 -17.93
CA MET A 88 13.81 -21.68 -18.74
C MET A 88 14.39 -20.33 -19.18
N PRO A 89 15.73 -20.18 -19.20
CA PRO A 89 16.36 -18.95 -19.65
C PRO A 89 16.04 -18.67 -21.13
N LYS A 90 15.66 -17.44 -21.44
CA LYS A 90 15.53 -16.96 -22.82
C LYS A 90 16.88 -16.55 -23.39
N VAL A 91 16.93 -16.26 -24.70
CA VAL A 91 18.15 -15.80 -25.37
C VAL A 91 18.68 -14.54 -24.69
N GLY A 92 19.90 -14.62 -24.16
CA GLY A 92 20.56 -13.53 -23.44
C GLY A 92 20.33 -13.49 -21.93
N GLU A 93 19.51 -14.40 -21.38
CA GLU A 93 19.33 -14.56 -19.95
C GLU A 93 20.28 -15.61 -19.38
N ASN A 94 20.84 -15.33 -18.20
CA ASN A 94 21.65 -16.30 -17.45
C ASN A 94 20.77 -17.07 -16.46
N LEU A 95 21.21 -18.27 -16.08
CA LEU A 95 20.61 -19.00 -14.97
C LEU A 95 20.81 -18.25 -13.65
N THR A 96 19.80 -18.31 -12.79
CA THR A 96 19.88 -17.74 -11.45
C THR A 96 20.75 -18.63 -10.57
N GLU A 97 21.67 -18.02 -9.82
CA GLU A 97 22.51 -18.73 -8.86
C GLU A 97 21.67 -19.17 -7.65
N PRO A 98 21.62 -20.48 -7.32
CA PRO A 98 20.96 -20.94 -6.11
C PRO A 98 21.62 -20.40 -4.84
N LEU A 99 20.80 -20.05 -3.85
CA LEU A 99 21.23 -19.78 -2.48
C LEU A 99 21.76 -21.05 -1.80
N GLY A 100 21.16 -22.19 -2.13
CA GLY A 100 21.49 -23.50 -1.58
C GLY A 100 20.56 -24.58 -2.12
N TYR A 101 20.61 -25.75 -1.50
CA TYR A 101 19.82 -26.91 -1.88
C TYR A 101 19.15 -27.54 -0.66
N ILE A 102 17.97 -28.11 -0.87
CA ILE A 102 17.24 -28.91 0.12
C ILE A 102 16.94 -30.30 -0.46
N PRO A 103 16.78 -31.34 0.36
CA PRO A 103 16.33 -32.64 -0.12
C PRO A 103 15.01 -32.52 -0.88
N GLN A 104 14.92 -33.15 -2.05
CA GLN A 104 13.72 -33.15 -2.88
C GLN A 104 12.83 -34.33 -2.51
N VAL A 105 11.52 -34.09 -2.46
CA VAL A 105 10.54 -35.16 -2.26
C VAL A 105 10.38 -35.99 -3.52
N GLN A 106 10.04 -37.27 -3.38
CA GLN A 106 9.95 -38.20 -4.51
C GLN A 106 8.89 -37.79 -5.54
N HIS A 107 7.82 -37.11 -5.12
CA HIS A 107 6.75 -36.63 -5.99
C HIS A 107 6.34 -35.22 -5.58
N THR A 108 6.22 -34.31 -6.55
CA THR A 108 5.62 -32.99 -6.39
C THR A 108 4.41 -32.83 -7.29
N TYR A 109 3.34 -32.25 -6.75
CA TYR A 109 2.14 -31.88 -7.50
C TYR A 109 2.38 -30.68 -8.41
N ALA A 110 1.61 -30.60 -9.49
CA ALA A 110 1.55 -29.42 -10.35
C ALA A 110 0.91 -28.24 -9.61
N TYR A 111 1.37 -27.01 -9.88
CA TYR A 111 0.82 -25.80 -9.26
C TYR A 111 1.04 -24.55 -10.10
N PHE A 112 0.20 -23.55 -9.88
CA PHE A 112 0.44 -22.20 -10.35
C PHE A 112 1.34 -21.46 -9.37
N ASP A 113 2.37 -20.81 -9.90
CA ASP A 113 3.39 -20.06 -9.17
C ASP A 113 3.42 -18.62 -9.69
N GLN A 114 3.53 -17.66 -8.78
CA GLN A 114 3.93 -16.28 -9.08
C GLN A 114 5.16 -15.98 -8.20
N ASP A 115 5.14 -14.99 -7.30
CA ASP A 115 6.25 -14.78 -6.36
C ASP A 115 6.36 -15.95 -5.37
N TYR A 116 5.24 -16.63 -5.14
CA TYR A 116 5.09 -17.85 -4.37
C TYR A 116 4.04 -18.79 -5.02
N GLY A 117 3.97 -20.03 -4.55
CA GLY A 117 2.98 -21.00 -5.03
C GLY A 117 1.57 -20.60 -4.61
N ILE A 118 0.65 -20.50 -5.57
CA ILE A 118 -0.72 -19.97 -5.37
C ILE A 118 -1.71 -21.12 -5.11
N MET A 119 -1.77 -22.09 -6.02
CA MET A 119 -2.72 -23.20 -5.95
C MET A 119 -2.18 -24.40 -6.71
N ASN A 120 -2.28 -25.59 -6.11
CA ASN A 120 -1.89 -26.84 -6.76
C ASN A 120 -3.08 -27.58 -7.41
N GLU A 121 -2.79 -28.64 -8.15
CA GLU A 121 -3.78 -29.45 -8.88
C GLU A 121 -4.79 -30.18 -7.97
N VAL A 122 -4.51 -30.30 -6.68
CA VAL A 122 -5.43 -30.86 -5.67
C VAL A 122 -6.19 -29.76 -4.91
N GLN A 123 -6.24 -28.55 -5.46
CA GLN A 123 -6.99 -27.39 -4.95
C GLN A 123 -6.53 -26.88 -3.58
N LEU A 124 -5.29 -27.19 -3.17
CA LEU A 124 -4.67 -26.55 -2.02
C LEU A 124 -4.13 -25.19 -2.45
N SER A 125 -4.66 -24.13 -1.84
CA SER A 125 -4.17 -22.77 -2.00
C SER A 125 -3.31 -22.32 -0.83
N ILE A 126 -2.30 -21.52 -1.15
CA ILE A 126 -1.41 -20.89 -0.18
C ILE A 126 -1.38 -19.39 -0.51
N ALA A 127 -1.45 -18.56 0.53
CA ALA A 127 -1.12 -17.14 0.43
C ALA A 127 0.33 -16.92 0.89
N GLU A 128 0.75 -15.66 0.98
CA GLU A 128 2.15 -15.27 1.15
C GLU A 128 2.90 -15.88 2.36
N SER A 129 2.23 -16.14 3.48
CA SER A 129 2.93 -16.47 4.73
C SER A 129 2.98 -17.97 5.06
N THR A 130 4.21 -18.49 5.21
CA THR A 130 4.48 -19.79 5.86
C THR A 130 5.26 -19.58 7.16
N CYS A 131 4.77 -20.09 8.29
CA CYS A 131 5.53 -20.07 9.55
C CYS A 131 5.51 -21.43 10.24
N ALA A 132 6.38 -21.57 11.25
CA ALA A 132 6.55 -22.80 12.01
C ALA A 132 5.35 -23.16 12.91
N ALA A 133 4.34 -22.30 12.99
CA ALA A 133 3.11 -22.52 13.72
C ALA A 133 1.90 -22.37 12.77
N LYS A 134 0.86 -23.15 13.00
CA LYS A 134 -0.38 -23.13 12.21
C LYS A 134 -1.54 -23.25 13.17
N THR A 135 -2.59 -22.48 12.89
CA THR A 135 -3.85 -22.58 13.61
C THR A 135 -5.01 -22.61 12.61
N ARG A 136 -6.07 -23.34 12.93
CA ARG A 136 -7.25 -23.47 12.09
C ARG A 136 -8.21 -22.29 12.34
N VAL A 137 -8.62 -21.61 11.27
CA VAL A 137 -9.68 -20.61 11.34
C VAL A 137 -11.02 -21.31 11.60
N PRO A 138 -11.81 -20.91 12.62
CA PRO A 138 -13.10 -21.51 12.91
C PRO A 138 -14.11 -21.38 11.75
N PRO A 139 -15.02 -22.35 11.56
CA PRO A 139 -16.13 -22.21 10.63
C PRO A 139 -16.91 -20.90 10.83
N GLY A 140 -17.19 -20.18 9.74
CA GLY A 140 -17.97 -18.94 9.77
C GLY A 140 -17.14 -17.69 10.06
N HIS A 141 -15.81 -17.84 10.17
CA HIS A 141 -14.91 -16.74 10.46
C HIS A 141 -14.11 -16.26 9.24
N VAL A 142 -13.62 -15.02 9.37
CA VAL A 142 -12.55 -14.41 8.58
C VAL A 142 -11.33 -14.13 9.47
N ALA A 143 -10.13 -14.30 8.92
CA ALA A 143 -8.86 -13.92 9.54
C ALA A 143 -8.15 -12.87 8.68
N ALA A 144 -7.49 -11.92 9.34
CA ALA A 144 -6.76 -10.83 8.72
C ALA A 144 -5.29 -10.88 9.13
N VAL A 145 -4.38 -10.92 8.17
CA VAL A 145 -2.93 -10.94 8.43
C VAL A 145 -2.30 -9.77 7.69
N ALA A 146 -1.74 -8.83 8.43
CA ALA A 146 -0.85 -7.80 7.89
C ALA A 146 0.61 -8.26 8.07
N ASN A 147 1.60 -7.40 7.86
CA ASN A 147 3.02 -7.80 7.97
C ASN A 147 3.44 -7.99 9.44
N GLY A 148 2.99 -9.08 10.05
CA GLY A 148 3.33 -9.46 11.41
C GLY A 148 2.53 -10.67 11.87
N PHE A 149 3.10 -11.46 12.79
CA PHE A 149 2.41 -12.63 13.31
C PHE A 149 1.12 -12.28 14.07
N ILE A 150 0.12 -13.13 13.92
CA ILE A 150 -1.19 -13.01 14.60
C ILE A 150 -1.55 -14.24 15.45
N ILE A 151 -0.76 -15.32 15.34
CA ILE A 151 -0.94 -16.51 16.18
C ILE A 151 -0.34 -16.19 17.55
N ARG A 152 -1.17 -16.25 18.59
CA ARG A 152 -0.80 -15.92 19.96
C ARG A 152 -0.57 -17.23 20.72
N GLU A 153 -1.61 -17.73 21.35
CA GLU A 153 -1.58 -18.97 22.11
C GLU A 153 -1.65 -20.20 21.19
N LEU A 154 -0.91 -21.23 21.55
CA LEU A 154 -0.86 -22.51 20.84
C LEU A 154 -1.25 -23.64 21.79
N ASN A 155 -2.44 -24.21 21.60
CA ASN A 155 -2.82 -25.43 22.32
C ASN A 155 -2.34 -26.67 21.53
N LEU A 156 -1.07 -27.03 21.70
CA LEU A 156 -0.45 -28.17 21.01
C LEU A 156 -0.99 -29.55 21.43
N THR A 157 -1.84 -29.62 22.46
CA THR A 157 -2.59 -30.85 22.79
C THR A 157 -3.78 -31.06 21.86
N ASN A 158 -4.21 -30.01 21.14
CA ASN A 158 -5.29 -30.06 20.15
C ASN A 158 -4.70 -30.01 18.73
N SER A 159 -4.26 -31.16 18.24
CA SER A 159 -3.66 -31.31 16.90
C SER A 159 -4.63 -31.03 15.75
N ASP A 160 -5.94 -31.08 16.00
CA ASP A 160 -6.96 -30.80 14.98
C ASP A 160 -7.01 -29.32 14.60
N ASN A 161 -6.61 -28.44 15.53
CA ASN A 161 -6.63 -26.99 15.33
C ASN A 161 -5.24 -26.36 15.35
N TYR A 162 -4.24 -26.98 15.97
CA TYR A 162 -2.91 -26.39 16.14
C TYR A 162 -1.81 -27.35 15.70
N LEU A 163 -0.88 -26.83 14.90
CA LEU A 163 0.37 -27.51 14.58
C LEU A 163 1.53 -26.54 14.81
N ALA A 164 2.65 -27.04 15.31
CA ALA A 164 3.88 -26.27 15.34
C ALA A 164 5.10 -27.20 15.22
N SER A 165 6.26 -26.61 14.92
CA SER A 165 7.52 -27.36 15.01
C SER A 165 7.70 -27.95 16.41
N PRO A 166 8.21 -29.20 16.55
CA PRO A 166 8.36 -29.85 17.86
C PRO A 166 9.20 -29.07 18.86
N ASN A 167 10.11 -28.22 18.37
CA ASN A 167 10.99 -27.38 19.17
C ASN A 167 10.50 -25.92 19.32
N VAL A 168 9.24 -25.59 18.99
CA VAL A 168 8.74 -24.21 19.03
C VAL A 168 8.89 -23.55 20.41
N HIS A 169 8.76 -24.31 21.49
CA HIS A 169 8.96 -23.79 22.85
C HIS A 169 10.44 -23.74 23.24
N SER A 170 11.17 -24.84 23.03
CA SER A 170 12.58 -24.95 23.44
C SER A 170 13.50 -24.00 22.66
N PHE A 171 13.19 -23.74 21.39
CA PHE A 171 13.94 -22.79 20.57
C PHE A 171 13.73 -21.35 21.07
N ALA A 172 12.49 -20.94 21.36
CA ALA A 172 12.22 -19.62 21.94
C ALA A 172 12.94 -19.41 23.28
N GLN A 173 12.99 -20.44 24.13
CA GLN A 173 13.73 -20.41 25.41
C GLN A 173 15.24 -20.29 25.17
N SER A 174 15.82 -21.09 24.26
CA SER A 174 17.26 -21.04 23.98
C SER A 174 17.71 -19.69 23.41
N MET A 175 16.81 -19.00 22.71
CA MET A 175 17.05 -17.67 22.17
C MET A 175 16.79 -16.55 23.20
N GLY A 176 16.25 -16.88 24.38
CA GLY A 176 15.85 -15.90 25.40
C GLY A 176 14.63 -15.07 25.02
N TRP A 177 13.82 -15.52 24.05
CA TRP A 177 12.63 -14.81 23.57
C TRP A 177 11.39 -15.08 24.42
N TRP A 178 11.42 -16.15 25.22
CA TRP A 178 10.37 -16.47 26.18
C TRP A 178 10.94 -17.15 27.41
N ASP A 179 10.46 -16.75 28.58
CA ASP A 179 10.71 -17.39 29.87
C ASP A 179 9.38 -17.97 30.41
N PRO A 180 9.27 -19.30 30.62
CA PRO A 180 8.09 -19.92 31.22
C PRO A 180 7.70 -19.34 32.58
N SER A 181 8.65 -18.78 33.33
CA SER A 181 8.39 -18.15 34.62
C SER A 181 7.66 -16.81 34.50
N ALA A 182 7.77 -16.15 33.33
CA ALA A 182 7.14 -14.86 33.05
C ALA A 182 5.68 -14.98 32.61
N GLY A 183 5.21 -16.19 32.26
CA GLY A 183 3.82 -16.43 31.87
C GLY A 183 3.66 -17.43 30.71
N PRO A 184 2.42 -17.59 30.21
CA PRO A 184 2.12 -18.50 29.10
C PRO A 184 2.88 -18.11 27.83
N PHE A 185 3.14 -19.10 26.98
CA PHE A 185 3.81 -18.89 25.71
C PHE A 185 2.89 -18.14 24.73
N ASP A 186 3.37 -17.01 24.21
CA ASP A 186 2.73 -16.22 23.15
C ASP A 186 3.65 -16.22 21.92
N PHE A 187 3.23 -16.93 20.86
CA PHE A 187 4.05 -17.13 19.67
C PHE A 187 4.39 -15.81 18.98
N THR A 188 3.43 -14.88 18.89
CA THR A 188 3.68 -13.57 18.30
C THR A 188 4.65 -12.77 19.17
N ALA A 189 4.48 -12.75 20.50
CA ALA A 189 5.41 -12.02 21.36
C ALA A 189 6.85 -12.57 21.29
N ALA A 190 7.00 -13.89 21.17
CA ALA A 190 8.31 -14.55 21.12
C ALA A 190 8.99 -14.43 19.74
N TYR A 191 8.26 -14.59 18.64
CA TYR A 191 8.86 -14.75 17.31
C TYR A 191 8.69 -13.54 16.39
N ASN A 192 7.76 -12.63 16.67
CA ASN A 192 7.56 -11.47 15.82
C ASN A 192 8.68 -10.44 15.98
N TYR A 193 8.89 -9.63 14.93
CA TYR A 193 9.77 -8.49 15.05
C TYR A 193 9.17 -7.43 15.97
N HIS A 194 10.02 -6.71 16.71
CA HIS A 194 9.59 -5.67 17.63
C HIS A 194 10.07 -4.31 17.15
N THR A 195 9.14 -3.40 16.85
CA THR A 195 9.43 -2.01 16.52
C THR A 195 8.87 -1.09 17.60
N PRO A 196 9.73 -0.37 18.35
CA PRO A 196 9.25 0.57 19.37
C PRO A 196 8.38 1.68 18.78
N GLY A 197 7.42 2.18 19.58
CA GLY A 197 6.58 3.32 19.21
C GLY A 197 5.31 2.95 18.44
N PRO A 198 4.66 3.93 17.79
CA PRO A 198 3.31 3.75 17.24
C PRO A 198 3.28 2.95 15.91
N ILE A 199 4.43 2.47 15.43
CA ILE A 199 4.53 1.81 14.12
C ILE A 199 3.70 0.53 14.08
N GLY A 200 3.73 -0.31 15.12
CA GLY A 200 2.93 -1.55 15.17
C GLY A 200 1.42 -1.29 14.98
N PRO A 201 0.79 -0.44 15.82
CA PRO A 201 -0.61 -0.04 15.63
C PRO A 201 -0.90 0.60 14.27
N LEU A 202 -0.06 1.52 13.79
CA LEU A 202 -0.34 2.26 12.56
C LEU A 202 -0.12 1.43 11.29
N TYR A 203 0.89 0.57 11.27
CA TYR A 203 1.31 -0.18 10.08
C TYR A 203 0.65 -1.55 9.97
N VAL A 204 0.48 -2.26 11.09
CA VAL A 204 -0.08 -3.62 11.12
C VAL A 204 -1.50 -3.59 11.68
N GLY A 205 -1.67 -2.96 12.84
CA GLY A 205 -2.94 -2.92 13.57
C GLY A 205 -4.08 -2.31 12.76
N ARG A 206 -3.87 -1.18 12.09
CA ARG A 206 -4.92 -0.53 11.29
C ARG A 206 -5.44 -1.38 10.13
N ARG A 207 -4.56 -2.10 9.41
CA ARG A 207 -4.98 -2.98 8.31
C ARG A 207 -5.79 -4.16 8.82
N MET A 208 -5.33 -4.78 9.92
CA MET A 208 -6.08 -5.85 10.58
C MET A 208 -7.45 -5.34 11.04
N TRP A 209 -7.49 -4.20 11.73
CA TRP A 209 -8.73 -3.56 12.15
C TRP A 209 -9.69 -3.40 11.00
N ARG A 210 -9.24 -2.77 9.90
CA ARG A 210 -10.12 -2.42 8.78
C ARG A 210 -10.74 -3.65 8.15
N ILE A 211 -9.98 -4.74 7.99
CA ILE A 211 -10.51 -6.00 7.45
C ILE A 211 -11.56 -6.59 8.40
N LEU A 212 -11.26 -6.64 9.70
CA LEU A 212 -12.17 -7.23 10.68
C LEU A 212 -13.42 -6.36 10.86
N ASP A 213 -13.28 -5.03 10.86
CA ASP A 213 -14.36 -4.06 10.93
C ASP A 213 -15.25 -4.08 9.68
N TRP A 214 -14.70 -4.35 8.49
CA TRP A 214 -15.49 -4.49 7.27
C TRP A 214 -16.43 -5.70 7.31
N PHE A 215 -15.94 -6.84 7.79
CA PHE A 215 -16.70 -8.10 7.78
C PHE A 215 -17.47 -8.38 9.07
N ALA A 216 -17.11 -7.72 10.18
CA ALA A 216 -17.75 -7.85 11.48
C ALA A 216 -17.89 -6.49 12.19
N PRO A 217 -18.49 -5.46 11.54
CA PRO A 217 -18.65 -4.14 12.13
C PRO A 217 -19.43 -4.17 13.45
N SER A 218 -20.29 -5.18 13.66
CA SER A 218 -21.04 -5.38 14.90
C SER A 218 -20.15 -5.51 16.15
N LEU A 219 -18.87 -5.88 15.98
CA LEU A 219 -17.93 -6.03 17.09
C LEU A 219 -17.39 -4.70 17.61
N GLY A 220 -17.49 -3.60 16.86
CA GLY A 220 -17.02 -2.27 17.28
C GLY A 220 -15.55 -2.26 17.71
N LEU A 221 -14.68 -2.92 16.96
CA LEU A 221 -13.27 -3.10 17.31
C LEU A 221 -12.54 -1.75 17.39
N ASN A 222 -11.68 -1.58 18.40
CA ASN A 222 -10.91 -0.36 18.58
C ASN A 222 -9.78 -0.26 17.54
N ALA A 223 -9.87 0.72 16.64
CA ALA A 223 -8.91 0.97 15.56
C ALA A 223 -7.47 1.32 16.01
N SER A 224 -7.27 1.59 17.30
CA SER A 224 -5.99 2.02 17.86
C SER A 224 -5.14 0.87 18.42
N LEU A 225 -5.62 -0.39 18.35
CA LEU A 225 -4.88 -1.53 18.87
C LEU A 225 -3.63 -1.83 18.05
N GLY A 226 -2.63 -2.38 18.74
CA GLY A 226 -1.30 -2.65 18.21
C GLY A 226 -1.11 -4.08 17.73
N GLN A 227 0.16 -4.45 17.55
CA GLN A 227 0.59 -5.81 17.25
C GLN A 227 1.82 -6.13 18.11
N SER A 228 2.15 -7.42 18.25
CA SER A 228 3.28 -7.91 19.06
C SER A 228 3.05 -7.91 20.59
N THR A 229 3.78 -7.12 21.37
CA THR A 229 3.63 -7.04 22.84
C THR A 229 2.45 -6.18 23.28
N LEU A 230 1.84 -5.43 22.35
CA LEU A 230 0.66 -4.62 22.60
C LEU A 230 -0.61 -5.47 22.49
N PRO A 231 -1.70 -5.11 23.21
CA PRO A 231 -3.02 -5.66 22.94
C PRO A 231 -3.37 -5.55 21.45
N THR A 232 -3.91 -6.63 20.89
CA THR A 232 -4.23 -6.75 19.46
C THR A 232 -5.58 -7.43 19.27
N TYR A 233 -6.00 -7.57 18.02
CA TYR A 233 -7.27 -8.17 17.63
C TYR A 233 -7.28 -9.70 17.83
N PRO A 234 -8.47 -10.33 17.91
CA PRO A 234 -8.57 -11.78 17.85
C PRO A 234 -7.93 -12.36 16.59
N PHE A 235 -7.47 -13.61 16.65
CA PHE A 235 -6.90 -14.32 15.50
C PHE A 235 -7.84 -14.33 14.27
N SER A 236 -9.14 -14.41 14.52
CA SER A 236 -10.20 -14.36 13.51
C SER A 236 -11.51 -13.91 14.15
N VAL A 237 -12.48 -13.46 13.36
CA VAL A 237 -13.81 -13.03 13.83
C VAL A 237 -14.92 -13.69 13.01
N PRO A 238 -16.09 -14.00 13.62
CA PRO A 238 -17.26 -14.41 12.85
C PRO A 238 -17.71 -13.26 11.95
N VAL A 239 -18.18 -13.58 10.75
CA VAL A 239 -18.67 -12.56 9.80
C VAL A 239 -20.13 -12.21 10.09
N ASP A 240 -20.49 -10.92 9.97
CA ASP A 240 -21.87 -10.44 10.15
C ASP A 240 -22.79 -10.85 8.99
N ALA A 241 -22.20 -11.01 7.79
CA ALA A 241 -22.90 -11.44 6.58
C ALA A 241 -21.97 -12.30 5.70
N PRO A 242 -22.52 -13.15 4.81
CA PRO A 242 -21.70 -13.98 3.93
C PRO A 242 -20.75 -13.15 3.05
N VAL A 243 -19.47 -13.53 3.04
CA VAL A 243 -18.40 -12.84 2.31
C VAL A 243 -18.43 -13.23 0.84
N THR A 244 -18.33 -12.24 -0.04
CA THR A 244 -18.26 -12.45 -1.50
C THR A 244 -16.84 -12.23 -2.00
N LEU A 245 -16.46 -12.88 -3.11
CA LEU A 245 -15.19 -12.61 -3.78
C LEU A 245 -15.03 -11.12 -4.11
N HIS A 246 -16.09 -10.47 -4.59
CA HIS A 246 -16.10 -9.04 -4.89
C HIS A 246 -15.79 -8.19 -3.65
N SER A 247 -16.41 -8.48 -2.50
CA SER A 247 -16.12 -7.73 -1.26
C SER A 247 -14.67 -7.86 -0.80
N VAL A 248 -14.04 -9.01 -1.01
CA VAL A 248 -12.60 -9.18 -0.70
C VAL A 248 -11.75 -8.36 -1.67
N PHE A 249 -12.08 -8.35 -2.97
CA PHE A 249 -11.38 -7.51 -3.95
C PHE A 249 -11.52 -6.01 -3.66
N GLU A 250 -12.69 -5.53 -3.27
CA GLU A 250 -12.87 -4.12 -2.88
C GLU A 250 -12.06 -3.80 -1.62
N LEU A 251 -12.12 -4.66 -0.61
CA LEU A 251 -11.37 -4.48 0.63
C LEU A 251 -9.85 -4.48 0.43
N LEU A 252 -9.30 -5.30 -0.46
CA LEU A 252 -7.86 -5.29 -0.75
C LEU A 252 -7.39 -4.03 -1.51
N LYS A 253 -8.32 -3.21 -2.01
CA LYS A 253 -8.03 -1.88 -2.56
C LYS A 253 -8.28 -0.75 -1.55
N ASP A 254 -8.91 -1.07 -0.41
CA ASP A 254 -9.29 -0.10 0.61
C ASP A 254 -8.06 0.54 1.24
N HIS A 255 -8.07 1.86 1.27
CA HIS A 255 -7.14 2.74 1.94
C HIS A 255 -7.84 3.51 3.06
N TYR A 256 -8.71 2.81 3.81
CA TYR A 256 -9.48 3.29 4.95
C TYR A 256 -10.65 4.21 4.56
N GLU A 257 -11.35 3.87 3.49
CA GLU A 257 -12.44 4.67 2.93
C GLU A 257 -13.56 4.89 3.96
N GLY A 258 -14.04 6.13 4.04
CA GLY A 258 -15.10 6.55 4.96
C GLY A 258 -14.68 6.58 6.44
N THR A 259 -13.44 6.24 6.78
CA THR A 259 -12.96 6.22 8.17
C THR A 259 -12.18 7.47 8.57
N THR A 260 -11.77 8.29 7.59
CA THR A 260 -11.05 9.54 7.85
C THR A 260 -11.61 10.69 7.03
N VAL A 261 -11.41 11.89 7.55
CA VAL A 261 -11.76 13.12 6.87
C VAL A 261 -10.98 13.37 5.58
N PHE A 262 -9.75 12.87 5.50
CA PHE A 262 -8.92 12.99 4.29
C PHE A 262 -9.53 12.21 3.14
N ASP A 263 -10.02 11.00 3.42
CA ASP A 263 -10.72 10.18 2.45
C ASP A 263 -12.08 10.79 2.07
N PHE A 264 -12.86 11.27 3.04
CA PHE A 264 -14.11 11.98 2.77
C PHE A 264 -13.87 13.15 1.79
N VAL A 265 -12.86 13.98 2.04
CA VAL A 265 -12.52 15.11 1.18
C VAL A 265 -12.07 14.65 -0.22
N ASN A 266 -11.28 13.58 -0.32
CA ASN A 266 -10.87 13.02 -1.60
C ASN A 266 -12.07 12.53 -2.43
N ASN A 267 -12.96 11.75 -1.81
CA ASN A 267 -14.15 11.22 -2.45
C ASN A 267 -15.13 12.33 -2.85
N TRP A 268 -15.38 13.29 -1.96
CA TRP A 268 -16.21 14.46 -2.26
C TRP A 268 -15.64 15.27 -3.43
N SER A 269 -14.32 15.40 -3.51
CA SER A 269 -13.65 16.10 -4.60
C SER A 269 -13.94 15.48 -5.97
N LEU A 270 -14.27 14.19 -6.05
CA LEU A 270 -14.58 13.54 -7.34
C LEU A 270 -15.88 14.05 -7.97
N LEU A 271 -16.83 14.59 -7.18
CA LEU A 271 -18.07 15.17 -7.71
C LEU A 271 -17.80 16.31 -8.70
N ARG A 272 -16.77 17.11 -8.43
CA ARG A 272 -16.37 18.24 -9.28
C ARG A 272 -14.91 18.62 -9.10
N PHE A 273 -14.04 17.68 -9.49
CA PHE A 273 -12.60 17.73 -9.22
C PHE A 273 -11.95 19.06 -9.56
N ASN A 274 -12.27 19.65 -10.71
CA ASN A 274 -11.65 20.91 -11.15
C ASN A 274 -11.91 22.10 -10.19
N GLN A 275 -13.07 22.16 -9.53
CA GLN A 275 -13.41 23.28 -8.64
C GLN A 275 -13.20 22.92 -7.16
N ILE A 276 -13.59 21.72 -6.74
CA ILE A 276 -13.42 21.30 -5.34
C ILE A 276 -11.93 21.19 -5.01
N ASN A 277 -11.12 20.64 -5.91
CA ASN A 277 -9.69 20.45 -5.66
C ASN A 277 -8.92 21.79 -5.56
N ALA A 278 -9.44 22.89 -6.13
CA ALA A 278 -8.87 24.21 -5.93
C ALA A 278 -8.94 24.66 -4.46
N ASP A 279 -10.10 24.47 -3.82
CA ASP A 279 -10.30 24.76 -2.39
C ASP A 279 -9.46 23.81 -1.52
N VAL A 280 -9.43 22.52 -1.86
CA VAL A 280 -8.60 21.51 -1.15
C VAL A 280 -7.12 21.87 -1.20
N ARG A 281 -6.59 22.24 -2.38
CA ARG A 281 -5.19 22.66 -2.53
C ARG A 281 -4.88 23.95 -1.77
N ALA A 282 -5.82 24.89 -1.73
CA ALA A 282 -5.65 26.13 -0.98
C ALA A 282 -5.52 25.85 0.52
N GLU A 283 -6.38 24.99 1.08
CA GLU A 283 -6.28 24.56 2.48
C GLU A 283 -4.98 23.79 2.73
N ALA A 284 -4.64 22.83 1.87
CA ALA A 284 -3.42 22.05 2.00
C ALA A 284 -2.15 22.93 1.97
N ALA A 285 -2.12 23.98 1.15
CA ALA A 285 -1.00 24.92 1.11
C ALA A 285 -0.81 25.67 2.44
N VAL A 286 -1.89 26.03 3.13
CA VAL A 286 -1.83 26.68 4.46
C VAL A 286 -1.16 25.75 5.47
N TRP A 287 -1.62 24.51 5.54
CA TRP A 287 -1.08 23.53 6.50
C TRP A 287 0.34 23.11 6.17
N GLN A 288 0.67 22.96 4.88
CA GLN A 288 2.03 22.66 4.44
C GLN A 288 2.99 23.80 4.80
N ALA A 289 2.60 25.07 4.59
CA ALA A 289 3.41 26.21 4.96
C ALA A 289 3.64 26.27 6.49
N ARG A 290 2.59 25.99 7.28
CA ARG A 290 2.68 25.95 8.74
C ARG A 290 3.60 24.83 9.24
N ALA A 291 3.52 23.64 8.64
CA ALA A 291 4.41 22.52 8.95
C ALA A 291 5.88 22.88 8.68
N MET A 292 6.14 23.51 7.53
CA MET A 292 7.48 23.97 7.16
C MET A 292 8.01 25.01 8.16
N ASP A 293 7.22 26.03 8.50
CA ASP A 293 7.63 27.05 9.47
C ASP A 293 7.93 26.44 10.85
N GLN A 294 7.05 25.55 11.33
CA GLN A 294 7.26 24.87 12.61
C GLN A 294 8.55 24.03 12.60
N GLN A 295 8.84 23.31 11.52
CA GLN A 295 10.12 22.60 11.37
C GLN A 295 11.33 23.55 11.36
N LEU A 296 11.24 24.69 10.67
CA LEU A 296 12.30 25.69 10.66
C LEU A 296 12.56 26.25 12.07
N GLN A 297 11.50 26.47 12.86
CA GLN A 297 11.63 26.91 14.25
C GLN A 297 12.34 25.88 15.13
N TRP A 298 11.98 24.60 15.01
CA TRP A 298 12.65 23.52 15.75
C TRP A 298 14.14 23.43 15.42
N ARG A 299 14.52 23.59 14.14
CA ARG A 299 15.92 23.55 13.70
C ARG A 299 16.78 24.70 14.24
N LYS A 300 16.17 25.81 14.68
CA LYS A 300 16.88 26.94 15.29
C LYS A 300 17.16 26.74 16.77
N GLN A 301 16.53 25.75 17.42
CA GLN A 301 16.75 25.50 18.84
C GLN A 301 18.12 24.81 19.04
N PRO A 302 18.94 25.30 19.98
CA PRO A 302 20.28 24.74 20.23
C PRO A 302 20.22 23.31 20.79
N THR A 303 19.13 22.97 21.47
CA THR A 303 18.80 21.63 21.97
C THR A 303 17.31 21.38 21.77
N VAL A 304 16.96 20.17 21.32
CA VAL A 304 15.57 19.75 21.12
C VAL A 304 15.32 18.49 21.91
N ASN A 305 14.29 18.51 22.76
CA ASN A 305 13.86 17.33 23.50
C ASN A 305 12.89 16.50 22.64
N ALA A 306 13.17 15.20 22.49
CA ALA A 306 12.36 14.29 21.68
C ALA A 306 10.88 14.23 22.13
N SER A 307 10.61 14.27 23.44
CA SER A 307 9.24 14.25 23.97
C SER A 307 8.45 15.53 23.62
N GLN A 308 9.10 16.69 23.67
CA GLN A 308 8.50 17.97 23.29
C GLN A 308 8.23 18.02 21.78
N LEU A 309 9.18 17.53 20.98
CA LEU A 309 9.02 17.43 19.53
C LEU A 309 7.87 16.48 19.17
N GLN A 310 7.78 15.32 19.83
CA GLN A 310 6.68 14.37 19.63
C GLN A 310 5.33 14.99 19.98
N ALA A 311 5.20 15.62 21.15
CA ALA A 311 3.96 16.27 21.57
C ALA A 311 3.53 17.37 20.60
N ALA A 312 4.47 18.18 20.10
CA ALA A 312 4.18 19.24 19.14
C ALA A 312 3.76 18.72 17.76
N ASN A 313 4.36 17.61 17.28
CA ASN A 313 3.96 16.99 16.02
C ASN A 313 2.60 16.31 16.13
N ASN A 314 2.30 15.65 17.26
CA ASN A 314 0.98 15.06 17.50
C ASN A 314 -0.10 16.15 17.55
N LEU A 315 0.13 17.23 18.29
CA LEU A 315 -0.79 18.37 18.32
C LEU A 315 -1.00 18.99 16.93
N PHE A 316 0.06 19.10 16.13
CA PHE A 316 -0.06 19.59 14.75
C PHE A 316 -0.94 18.65 13.90
N ALA A 317 -0.75 17.33 14.03
CA ALA A 317 -1.57 16.34 13.33
C ALA A 317 -3.06 16.43 13.74
N ASP A 318 -3.35 16.59 15.02
CA ASP A 318 -4.72 16.79 15.52
C ASP A 318 -5.36 18.04 14.92
N GLN A 319 -4.61 19.15 14.86
CA GLN A 319 -5.08 20.39 14.26
C GLN A 319 -5.33 20.29 12.75
N VAL A 320 -4.49 19.55 12.02
CA VAL A 320 -4.71 19.26 10.60
C VAL A 320 -5.98 18.43 10.43
N PHE A 321 -6.19 17.43 11.29
CA PHE A 321 -7.38 16.59 11.26
C PHE A 321 -8.67 17.41 11.48
N ASP A 322 -8.69 18.26 12.51
CA ASP A 322 -9.83 19.15 12.80
C ASP A 322 -10.09 20.14 11.65
N ALA A 323 -9.02 20.70 11.08
CA ALA A 323 -9.13 21.63 9.97
C ALA A 323 -9.64 20.97 8.69
N TRP A 324 -9.28 19.71 8.45
CA TRP A 324 -9.84 18.95 7.34
C TRP A 324 -11.33 18.68 7.54
N TRP A 325 -11.82 18.52 8.78
CA TRP A 325 -13.26 18.39 9.02
C TRP A 325 -13.98 19.71 8.79
N ALA A 326 -13.38 20.82 9.22
CA ALA A 326 -13.90 22.15 8.89
C ALA A 326 -13.91 22.40 7.36
N LEU A 327 -12.88 21.93 6.64
CA LEU A 327 -12.87 21.95 5.18
C LEU A 327 -13.99 21.08 4.60
N ALA A 328 -14.12 19.83 5.04
CA ALA A 328 -15.15 18.90 4.58
C ALA A 328 -16.54 19.53 4.64
N TRP A 329 -16.92 20.12 5.78
CA TRP A 329 -18.22 20.77 5.92
C TRP A 329 -18.40 22.02 5.04
N ARG A 330 -17.33 22.79 4.82
CA ARG A 330 -17.35 23.90 3.84
C ARG A 330 -17.53 23.39 2.41
N LEU A 331 -16.91 22.28 2.05
CA LEU A 331 -17.05 21.69 0.72
C LEU A 331 -18.46 21.13 0.51
N VAL A 332 -19.04 20.49 1.52
CA VAL A 332 -20.43 19.99 1.46
C VAL A 332 -21.42 21.14 1.27
N SER A 333 -21.30 22.20 2.06
CA SER A 333 -22.21 23.34 1.97
C SER A 333 -22.05 24.14 0.66
N LYS A 334 -20.81 24.27 0.18
CA LYS A 334 -20.50 24.99 -1.06
C LYS A 334 -20.87 24.18 -2.30
N PHE A 335 -20.76 22.86 -2.29
CA PHE A 335 -20.92 22.00 -3.47
C PHE A 335 -22.05 20.97 -3.26
N THR A 336 -23.29 21.44 -3.13
CA THR A 336 -24.49 20.60 -2.96
C THR A 336 -25.37 20.63 -4.19
N ASP A 337 -26.05 19.52 -4.51
CA ASP A 337 -27.05 19.42 -5.58
C ASP A 337 -26.60 19.93 -6.97
N GLY A 338 -25.31 19.82 -7.27
CA GLY A 338 -24.72 20.31 -8.53
C GLY A 338 -24.48 21.83 -8.56
N PHE A 339 -24.79 22.54 -7.50
CA PHE A 339 -24.52 23.96 -7.35
C PHE A 339 -23.11 24.25 -6.82
N VAL A 340 -22.67 25.48 -7.05
CA VAL A 340 -21.65 26.17 -6.29
C VAL A 340 -22.33 27.30 -5.54
N THR A 341 -22.36 27.17 -4.22
CA THR A 341 -23.09 28.04 -3.30
C THR A 341 -22.10 28.93 -2.56
N THR A 342 -22.20 30.23 -2.78
CA THR A 342 -21.44 31.26 -2.05
C THR A 342 -22.31 32.04 -1.06
N GLY A 343 -23.62 31.75 -1.03
CA GLY A 343 -24.63 32.35 -0.15
C GLY A 343 -26.04 31.94 -0.60
N GLU A 344 -27.06 32.39 0.12
CA GLU A 344 -28.48 32.02 -0.11
C GLU A 344 -29.26 33.01 -1.00
N GLY A 345 -28.65 34.14 -1.36
CA GLY A 345 -29.27 35.19 -2.18
C GLY A 345 -29.37 34.83 -3.66
N ALA A 346 -30.20 35.58 -4.40
CA ALA A 346 -30.33 35.43 -5.84
C ALA A 346 -28.96 35.61 -6.54
N GLY A 347 -28.53 34.60 -7.31
CA GLY A 347 -27.24 34.57 -8.00
C GLY A 347 -26.06 34.03 -7.19
N GLN A 348 -26.25 33.71 -5.91
CA GLN A 348 -25.23 33.12 -5.03
C GLN A 348 -25.24 31.58 -5.02
N MET A 349 -26.22 30.98 -5.69
CA MET A 349 -26.25 29.56 -6.05
C MET A 349 -26.16 29.47 -7.57
N GLN A 350 -25.07 28.88 -8.08
CA GLN A 350 -24.85 28.76 -9.51
C GLN A 350 -24.68 27.30 -9.89
N ILE A 351 -25.22 26.89 -11.05
CA ILE A 351 -24.92 25.59 -11.66
C ILE A 351 -23.85 25.84 -12.72
N PRO A 352 -22.57 25.71 -12.38
CA PRO A 352 -21.51 25.90 -13.35
C PRO A 352 -21.47 24.72 -14.32
N GLY A 353 -21.87 25.00 -15.56
CA GLY A 353 -21.82 24.03 -16.66
C GLY A 353 -20.40 23.58 -17.02
N TYR A 354 -20.33 22.67 -17.99
CA TYR A 354 -19.06 22.24 -18.56
C TYR A 354 -18.41 23.36 -19.39
N PRO A 355 -17.07 23.43 -19.47
CA PRO A 355 -16.39 24.38 -20.34
C PRO A 355 -16.88 24.27 -21.79
N ALA A 356 -17.09 25.40 -22.46
CA ALA A 356 -17.59 25.42 -23.84
C ALA A 356 -16.72 24.61 -24.81
N ALA A 357 -15.41 24.56 -24.59
CA ALA A 357 -14.50 23.73 -25.37
C ALA A 357 -14.78 22.22 -25.21
N TRP A 358 -15.07 21.75 -24.00
CA TRP A 358 -15.42 20.36 -23.73
C TRP A 358 -16.79 20.02 -24.30
N LEU A 359 -17.79 20.89 -24.09
CA LEU A 359 -19.13 20.69 -24.65
C LEU A 359 -19.07 20.50 -26.16
N ARG A 360 -18.32 21.35 -26.88
CA ARG A 360 -18.14 21.26 -28.34
C ARG A 360 -17.48 19.95 -28.82
N GLN A 361 -16.73 19.26 -27.96
CA GLN A 361 -16.12 17.96 -28.28
C GLN A 361 -17.07 16.78 -28.02
N THR A 362 -18.18 17.01 -27.31
CA THR A 362 -19.16 15.98 -26.98
C THR A 362 -20.39 16.08 -27.89
N GLU A 363 -21.06 14.96 -28.13
CA GLU A 363 -22.35 14.95 -28.84
C GLU A 363 -23.45 15.72 -28.09
N PHE A 364 -23.20 16.09 -26.82
CA PHE A 364 -24.04 16.95 -26.00
C PHE A 364 -24.24 18.35 -26.60
N ASN A 365 -23.29 18.87 -27.39
CA ASN A 365 -23.46 20.12 -28.13
C ASN A 365 -24.59 20.06 -29.17
N ASN A 366 -25.00 18.84 -29.56
CA ASN A 366 -26.13 18.62 -30.45
C ASN A 366 -27.43 18.33 -29.68
N TRP A 367 -27.46 18.40 -28.34
CA TRP A 367 -28.63 18.04 -27.51
C TRP A 367 -29.48 19.26 -27.11
N PRO A 368 -30.83 19.14 -27.09
CA PRO A 368 -31.64 18.04 -27.62
C PRO A 368 -32.01 18.35 -29.09
N GLY A 369 -31.03 18.59 -29.95
CA GLY A 369 -31.24 18.96 -31.34
C GLY A 369 -32.22 20.13 -31.51
N LYS A 370 -32.98 20.11 -32.62
CA LYS A 370 -34.00 21.13 -32.96
C LYS A 370 -35.21 21.19 -32.02
N THR A 371 -35.21 20.47 -30.89
CA THR A 371 -36.40 20.33 -30.02
C THR A 371 -36.39 21.22 -28.78
N PHE A 372 -35.26 21.82 -28.39
CA PHE A 372 -35.24 22.83 -27.33
C PHE A 372 -35.43 24.23 -27.90
N ARG A 373 -36.55 24.87 -27.55
CA ARG A 373 -36.85 26.27 -27.87
C ARG A 373 -36.90 27.07 -26.57
N PRO A 374 -35.80 27.69 -26.11
CA PRO A 374 -35.83 28.52 -24.93
C PRO A 374 -36.76 29.73 -25.15
N PRO A 375 -37.47 30.24 -24.11
CA PRO A 375 -38.29 31.44 -24.22
C PRO A 375 -37.42 32.64 -24.62
N VAL A 376 -37.80 33.34 -25.67
CA VAL A 376 -37.04 34.48 -26.20
C VAL A 376 -37.19 35.67 -25.25
N ALA A 377 -36.14 35.98 -24.50
CA ALA A 377 -35.94 37.29 -23.88
C ALA A 377 -34.53 37.78 -24.23
N GLU A 378 -34.53 38.73 -25.18
CA GLU A 378 -33.51 39.74 -25.54
C GLU A 378 -32.01 39.38 -25.40
N MET A 379 -31.37 39.11 -26.55
CA MET A 379 -29.91 39.16 -26.69
C MET A 379 -29.49 40.50 -27.30
N PRO A 380 -28.59 41.29 -26.66
CA PRO A 380 -27.97 42.45 -27.28
C PRO A 380 -26.95 42.00 -28.33
N THR A 381 -26.99 42.64 -29.50
CA THR A 381 -26.00 42.55 -30.57
C THR A 381 -24.61 42.95 -30.09
N VAL A 382 -23.62 42.06 -30.24
CA VAL A 382 -22.20 42.45 -30.23
C VAL A 382 -21.53 42.00 -31.53
N LEU A 383 -20.96 42.99 -32.19
CA LEU A 383 -20.22 42.95 -33.45
C LEU A 383 -19.04 41.98 -33.40
N ALA A 384 -18.85 41.28 -34.52
CA ALA A 384 -17.67 40.49 -34.81
C ALA A 384 -16.44 41.40 -34.97
N THR A 385 -15.41 41.14 -34.17
CA THR A 385 -14.02 41.41 -34.56
C THR A 385 -13.25 40.11 -34.50
N THR A 386 -12.85 39.65 -35.68
CA THR A 386 -11.93 38.54 -35.91
C THR A 386 -10.54 38.91 -35.41
N THR A 387 -10.05 38.20 -34.39
CA THR A 387 -8.62 38.04 -34.14
C THR A 387 -8.28 36.56 -34.26
N SER A 388 -7.37 36.25 -35.20
CA SER A 388 -6.82 34.92 -35.41
C SER A 388 -6.06 34.47 -34.16
N PHE A 389 -6.43 33.33 -33.60
CA PHE A 389 -5.59 32.64 -32.63
C PHE A 389 -4.44 31.97 -33.38
N ALA A 390 -3.22 32.47 -33.15
CA ALA A 390 -1.99 31.77 -33.49
C ALA A 390 -1.78 30.61 -32.50
N ASP A 391 -1.36 29.48 -33.05
CA ASP A 391 -1.01 28.24 -32.38
C ASP A 391 0.23 28.45 -31.48
N PRO A 392 0.19 28.20 -30.15
CA PRO A 392 1.36 28.39 -29.30
C PRO A 392 2.20 27.11 -29.29
N LEU A 393 2.73 26.72 -30.45
CA LEU A 393 3.78 25.69 -30.53
C LEU A 393 4.97 26.05 -31.42
N ASP A 394 5.09 27.29 -31.88
CA ASP A 394 6.30 27.76 -32.57
C ASP A 394 6.97 28.96 -31.87
N GLY A 395 8.08 28.65 -31.16
CA GLY A 395 9.29 29.47 -31.12
C GLY A 395 9.36 30.68 -30.19
N GLY A 396 9.89 30.49 -28.98
CA GLY A 396 10.32 31.58 -28.09
C GLY A 396 11.48 31.18 -27.19
N ASN A 397 12.70 31.32 -27.71
CA ASN A 397 13.98 31.04 -27.06
C ASN A 397 14.15 31.89 -25.77
N GLY A 398 13.97 31.26 -24.60
CA GLY A 398 14.30 31.80 -23.28
C GLY A 398 15.32 30.88 -22.61
N GLY A 399 16.57 31.31 -22.55
CA GLY A 399 17.74 30.48 -22.27
C GLY A 399 17.67 29.64 -21.00
N ARG A 400 17.66 28.32 -21.17
CA ARG A 400 18.32 27.38 -20.26
C ARG A 400 19.63 26.98 -20.91
N GLY A 401 20.74 27.50 -20.38
CA GLY A 401 22.06 27.31 -20.98
C GLY A 401 22.43 25.83 -21.06
N VAL A 402 23.12 25.45 -22.13
CA VAL A 402 23.69 24.11 -22.39
C VAL A 402 24.40 23.51 -21.15
N TRP A 403 24.96 24.37 -20.28
CA TRP A 403 25.59 24.02 -19.02
C TRP A 403 24.63 23.48 -17.94
N GLN A 404 23.35 23.89 -17.92
CA GLN A 404 22.35 23.38 -16.98
C GLN A 404 21.87 21.97 -17.39
N SER A 405 21.72 21.71 -18.69
CA SER A 405 21.42 20.36 -19.18
C SER A 405 22.58 19.40 -18.93
N LEU A 406 23.82 19.84 -19.12
CA LEU A 406 25.02 19.07 -18.79
C LEU A 406 25.17 18.81 -17.29
N ALA A 407 24.84 19.79 -16.43
CA ALA A 407 24.88 19.61 -14.98
C ALA A 407 23.86 18.56 -14.50
N LEU A 408 22.67 18.50 -15.10
CA LEU A 408 21.66 17.48 -14.79
C LEU A 408 22.11 16.09 -15.23
N VAL A 409 22.76 15.97 -16.39
CA VAL A 409 23.31 14.69 -16.87
C VAL A 409 24.47 14.21 -15.98
N VAL A 410 25.41 15.10 -15.63
CA VAL A 410 26.53 14.77 -14.73
C VAL A 410 26.03 14.40 -13.33
N ALA A 411 25.03 15.11 -12.80
CA ALA A 411 24.39 14.77 -11.54
C ALA A 411 23.71 13.39 -11.61
N GLY A 412 22.99 13.09 -12.70
CA GLY A 412 22.38 11.78 -12.92
C GLY A 412 23.40 10.64 -12.98
N VAL A 413 24.52 10.84 -13.68
CA VAL A 413 25.62 9.86 -13.75
C VAL A 413 26.30 9.68 -12.39
N ALA A 414 26.54 10.76 -11.63
CA ALA A 414 27.14 10.69 -10.31
C ALA A 414 26.24 9.94 -9.30
N VAL A 415 24.92 10.18 -9.35
CA VAL A 415 23.92 9.44 -8.55
C VAL A 415 23.88 7.97 -8.96
N GLY A 416 23.94 7.66 -10.26
CA GLY A 416 24.01 6.29 -10.76
C GLY A 416 25.26 5.54 -10.28
N MET A 417 26.44 6.17 -10.38
CA MET A 417 27.71 5.60 -9.90
C MET A 417 27.75 5.45 -8.38
N TRP A 418 27.16 6.38 -7.63
CA TRP A 418 27.02 6.27 -6.17
C TRP A 418 26.08 5.12 -5.80
N GLY A 419 24.92 5.00 -6.45
CA GLY A 419 23.99 3.88 -6.27
C GLY A 419 24.65 2.54 -6.55
N GLN A 420 25.47 2.44 -7.61
CA GLN A 420 26.22 1.24 -7.95
C GLN A 420 27.27 0.89 -6.88
N ARG A 421 28.02 1.87 -6.37
CA ARG A 421 28.99 1.68 -5.27
C ARG A 421 28.34 1.30 -3.94
N VAL A 422 27.15 1.83 -3.63
CA VAL A 422 26.38 1.44 -2.45
C VAL A 422 25.91 -0.01 -2.60
N ARG A 423 25.45 -0.42 -3.80
CA ARG A 423 25.10 -1.81 -4.12
C ARG A 423 26.29 -2.76 -3.93
N GLU A 424 27.48 -2.40 -4.42
CA GLU A 424 28.70 -3.18 -4.23
C GLU A 424 29.15 -3.28 -2.76
N ARG A 425 28.93 -2.23 -1.97
CA ARG A 425 29.20 -2.24 -0.52
C ARG A 425 28.22 -3.14 0.24
N TYR A 426 26.95 -3.16 -0.16
CA TYR A 426 25.95 -4.06 0.40
C TYR A 426 26.22 -5.52 0.01
N ALA A 427 26.62 -5.77 -1.24
CA ALA A 427 27.03 -7.11 -1.70
C ALA A 427 28.26 -7.61 -0.93
N ARG A 428 29.26 -6.74 -0.67
CA ARG A 428 30.44 -7.08 0.16
C ARG A 428 30.11 -7.34 1.62
N ARG A 429 29.07 -6.72 2.19
CA ARG A 429 28.61 -7.02 3.57
C ARG A 429 27.94 -8.39 3.66
N ARG A 430 27.11 -8.77 2.67
CA ARG A 430 26.51 -10.11 2.62
C ARG A 430 27.54 -11.25 2.51
N SER A 431 28.69 -11.00 1.88
CA SER A 431 29.76 -12.01 1.83
C SER A 431 30.56 -12.15 3.13
N TYR A 432 30.52 -11.16 4.02
CA TYR A 432 31.04 -11.32 5.39
C TYR A 432 30.08 -12.10 6.28
N ASP A 433 28.77 -11.95 6.09
CA ASP A 433 27.75 -12.70 6.86
C ASP A 433 27.60 -14.17 6.42
N ARG A 434 28.25 -14.60 5.33
CA ARG A 434 28.36 -16.01 4.90
C ARG A 434 29.58 -16.75 5.50
N LEU A 435 30.40 -16.08 6.32
CA LEU A 435 31.57 -16.65 6.98
C LEU A 435 31.40 -16.78 8.52
N LEU A 436 30.16 -16.66 9.00
CA LEU A 436 29.69 -17.06 10.33
C LEU A 436 28.52 -18.03 10.12
#